data_AF-A0A1X2HR77-F1
#
_entry.id   AF-A0A1X2HR77-F1
#
_cell.length_a   1.000
_cell.length_b   1.000
_cell.length_c   1.000
_cell.angle_alpha   90.00
_cell.angle_beta   90.00
_cell.angle_gamma   90.00
#
_symmetry.space_group_name_H-M   'P 1'
#
loop_
_entity.id
_entity.type
_entity.pdbx_description
1 polymer ?
#
loop_
_entity_poly.entity_id
_entity_poly.type
_entity_poly.pdbx_seq_one_letter_code
_entity_poly.pdbx_strand_id
1 'polypeptide(L)'
;ISPKQWSQFWKIRLTPPARNTWFRLIHNKWPSMTRLNHFMPSTYPSPHCQYCFYPSQDTRHLAINCPSRLQVWQAIWSLLLPTHPFDPDIIWYSLLFFHNSPDITTISHHHWHQFLGMTLHAIWTAHWANIFDNVPFSPSYIIKTVSASLS
;
A
#
# COMPACT_ATOMS: atom_id res chain seq x y z
N ILE A 1 2.69 10.64 14.54
CA ILE A 1 3.98 10.76 13.83
C ILE A 1 4.80 11.84 14.51
N SER A 2 6.04 11.54 14.91
CA SER A 2 6.97 12.49 15.52
C SER A 2 7.74 13.31 14.47
N PRO A 3 8.36 14.45 14.84
CA PRO A 3 9.20 15.22 13.91
C PRO A 3 10.33 14.40 13.27
N LYS A 4 10.93 13.46 14.02
CA LYS A 4 11.96 12.54 13.50
C LYS A 4 11.40 11.63 12.41
N GLN A 5 10.22 11.07 12.62
CA GLN A 5 9.53 10.23 11.63
C GLN A 5 9.15 11.03 10.38
N TRP A 6 8.72 12.29 10.52
CA TRP A 6 8.50 13.16 9.36
C TRP A 6 9.79 13.43 8.59
N SER A 7 10.90 13.72 9.28
CA SER A 7 12.20 13.88 8.63
C SER A 7 12.60 12.62 7.85
N GLN A 8 12.36 11.44 8.42
CA GLN A 8 12.59 10.17 7.74
C GLN A 8 11.72 10.02 6.48
N PHE A 9 10.41 10.30 6.58
CA PHE A 9 9.48 10.25 5.46
C PHE A 9 9.93 11.10 4.27
N TRP A 10 10.31 12.36 4.54
CA TRP A 10 10.71 13.29 3.48
C TRP A 10 12.02 12.88 2.79
N LYS A 11 12.87 12.11 3.47
CA LYS A 11 14.13 11.57 2.91
C LYS A 11 13.93 10.32 2.04
N ILE A 12 12.77 9.67 2.08
CA ILE A 12 12.51 8.49 1.25
C ILE A 12 12.50 8.93 -0.23
N ARG A 13 13.27 8.23 -1.06
CA ARG A 13 13.33 8.46 -2.51
C ARG A 13 12.06 7.92 -3.17
N LEU A 14 11.06 8.78 -3.30
CA LEU A 14 9.78 8.48 -3.96
C LEU A 14 9.47 9.54 -5.00
N THR A 15 8.73 9.13 -6.03
CA THR A 15 8.09 10.08 -6.94
C THR A 15 7.08 10.94 -6.15
N PRO A 16 6.80 12.19 -6.58
CA PRO A 16 5.82 13.02 -5.91
C PRO A 16 4.43 12.36 -5.76
N PRO A 17 3.89 11.65 -6.78
CA PRO A 17 2.63 10.92 -6.64
C PRO A 17 2.67 9.81 -5.57
N ALA A 18 3.75 9.01 -5.54
CA ALA A 18 3.89 7.95 -4.55
C ALA A 18 4.00 8.50 -3.13
N ARG A 19 4.74 9.59 -2.96
CA ARG A 19 4.83 10.29 -1.67
C ARG A 19 3.47 10.83 -1.24
N ASN A 20 2.70 11.45 -2.14
CA ASN A 20 1.36 11.95 -1.82
C ASN A 20 0.38 10.81 -1.45
N THR A 21 0.44 9.68 -2.14
CA THR A 21 -0.36 8.49 -1.78
C THR A 21 -0.07 8.02 -0.35
N TRP A 22 1.20 7.90 0.02
CA TRP A 22 1.60 7.50 1.36
C TRP A 22 1.28 8.58 2.41
N PHE A 23 1.50 9.85 2.10
CA PHE A 23 1.11 10.96 2.97
C PHE A 23 -0.39 10.91 3.32
N ARG A 24 -1.26 10.67 2.33
CA ARG A 24 -2.69 10.49 2.55
C ARG A 24 -3.00 9.28 3.41
N LEU A 25 -2.22 8.20 3.34
CA LEU A 25 -2.40 7.02 4.19
C LEU A 25 -2.15 7.38 5.66
N ILE A 26 -1.04 8.05 5.94
CA ILE A 26 -0.63 8.47 7.29
C ILE A 26 -1.70 9.36 7.94
N HIS A 27 -2.32 10.25 7.15
CA HIS A 27 -3.40 11.12 7.63
C HIS A 27 -4.79 10.46 7.63
N ASN A 28 -4.88 9.16 7.32
CA ASN A 28 -6.12 8.43 7.13
C ASN A 28 -7.09 9.19 6.21
N LYS A 29 -6.60 9.63 5.05
CA LYS A 29 -7.32 10.39 4.01
C LYS A 29 -7.55 9.60 2.73
N TRP A 30 -7.40 8.28 2.76
CA TRP A 30 -7.75 7.41 1.64
C TRP A 30 -9.28 7.34 1.49
N PRO A 31 -9.84 7.58 0.29
CA PRO A 31 -11.22 7.24 -0.06
C PRO A 31 -11.47 5.72 -0.12
N SER A 32 -11.49 5.06 1.04
CA SER A 32 -11.96 3.68 1.12
C SER A 32 -13.46 3.58 0.79
N MET A 33 -13.97 2.42 0.34
CA MET A 33 -15.41 2.30 0.05
C MET A 33 -16.29 2.61 1.25
N THR A 34 -15.90 2.21 2.46
CA THR A 34 -16.62 2.60 3.69
C THR A 34 -16.69 4.12 3.84
N ARG A 35 -15.60 4.83 3.56
CA ARG A 35 -15.56 6.29 3.62
C ARG A 35 -16.40 6.93 2.51
N LEU A 36 -16.30 6.43 1.28
CA LEU A 36 -17.03 6.94 0.13
C LEU A 36 -18.54 6.76 0.31
N ASN A 37 -18.97 5.59 0.79
CA ASN A 37 -20.36 5.32 1.11
C ASN A 37 -20.89 6.27 2.19
N HIS A 38 -20.10 6.54 3.22
CA HIS A 38 -20.49 7.46 4.29
C HIS A 38 -20.70 8.91 3.79
N PHE A 39 -19.79 9.43 2.96
CA PHE A 39 -19.85 10.84 2.49
C PHE A 39 -20.67 11.04 1.21
N MET A 40 -20.81 10.02 0.37
CA MET A 40 -21.49 10.08 -0.92
C MET A 40 -22.32 8.80 -1.18
N PRO A 41 -23.32 8.50 -0.33
CA PRO A 41 -24.08 7.25 -0.41
C PRO A 41 -24.84 7.07 -1.73
N SER A 42 -25.26 8.15 -2.39
CA SER A 42 -25.94 8.08 -3.69
C SER A 42 -25.03 7.61 -4.82
N THR A 43 -23.74 7.96 -4.78
CA THR A 43 -22.73 7.56 -5.78
C THR A 43 -22.10 6.22 -5.42
N TYR A 44 -21.88 5.97 -4.14
CA TYR A 44 -21.25 4.76 -3.61
C TYR A 44 -22.23 4.08 -2.62
N PRO A 45 -23.20 3.30 -3.10
CA PRO A 45 -24.29 2.78 -2.27
C PRO A 45 -23.87 1.68 -1.28
N SER A 46 -22.65 1.14 -1.39
CA SER A 46 -22.17 0.07 -0.54
C SER A 46 -20.75 0.32 -0.02
N PRO A 47 -20.46 0.00 1.26
CA PRO A 47 -19.11 0.04 1.83
C PRO A 47 -18.26 -1.20 1.47
N HIS A 48 -18.83 -2.16 0.72
CA HIS A 48 -18.19 -3.43 0.44
C HIS A 48 -16.94 -3.28 -0.42
N CYS A 49 -15.97 -4.15 -0.17
CA CYS A 49 -14.84 -4.30 -1.08
C CYS A 49 -15.32 -4.90 -2.40
N GLN A 50 -15.08 -4.22 -3.52
CA GLN A 50 -15.50 -4.70 -4.85
C GLN A 50 -14.71 -5.92 -5.36
N TYR A 51 -13.63 -6.32 -4.68
CA TYR A 51 -12.76 -7.42 -5.13
C TYR A 51 -13.00 -8.73 -4.38
N CYS A 52 -13.30 -8.67 -3.09
CA CYS A 52 -13.51 -9.85 -2.26
C CYS A 52 -14.85 -9.84 -1.51
N PHE A 53 -15.70 -8.84 -1.79
CA PHE A 53 -17.02 -8.67 -1.18
C PHE A 53 -17.01 -8.53 0.35
N TYR A 54 -15.85 -8.19 0.93
CA TYR A 54 -15.75 -7.96 2.36
C TYR A 54 -16.67 -6.80 2.81
N PRO A 55 -17.44 -6.93 3.92
CA PRO A 55 -18.50 -5.98 4.27
C PRO A 55 -18.07 -4.54 4.59
N SER A 56 -16.80 -4.30 4.92
CA SER A 56 -16.32 -2.96 5.20
C SER A 56 -14.90 -2.80 4.68
N GLN A 57 -14.75 -2.16 3.53
CA GLN A 57 -13.44 -1.79 3.04
C GLN A 57 -12.99 -0.48 3.72
N ASP A 58 -12.31 -0.64 4.85
CA ASP A 58 -11.56 0.44 5.49
C ASP A 58 -10.22 0.71 4.78
N THR A 59 -9.48 1.71 5.27
CA THR A 59 -8.17 2.08 4.73
C THR A 59 -7.17 0.92 4.75
N ARG A 60 -7.17 0.10 5.81
CA ARG A 60 -6.23 -1.02 5.92
C ARG A 60 -6.60 -2.14 4.96
N HIS A 61 -7.88 -2.44 4.80
CA HIS A 61 -8.36 -3.40 3.83
C HIS A 61 -8.02 -2.98 2.41
N LEU A 62 -8.24 -1.70 2.08
CA LEU A 62 -7.89 -1.14 0.78
C LEU A 62 -6.38 -1.20 0.49
N ALA A 63 -5.54 -0.94 1.50
CA ALA A 63 -4.09 -0.93 1.34
C ALA A 63 -3.46 -2.34 1.39
N ILE A 64 -3.93 -3.23 2.26
CA ILE A 64 -3.25 -4.48 2.61
C ILE A 64 -4.20 -5.68 2.65
N ASN A 65 -5.23 -5.67 3.52
CA ASN A 65 -5.89 -6.93 3.92
C ASN A 65 -6.76 -7.58 2.83
N CYS A 66 -7.10 -6.86 1.76
CA CYS A 66 -7.79 -7.45 0.62
C CYS A 66 -6.93 -8.58 0.01
N PRO A 67 -7.48 -9.77 -0.32
CA PRO A 67 -6.68 -10.91 -0.83
C PRO A 67 -5.79 -10.58 -2.03
N SER A 68 -6.27 -9.77 -2.98
CA SER A 68 -5.49 -9.33 -4.13
C SER A 68 -4.34 -8.37 -3.76
N ARG A 69 -4.45 -7.65 -2.63
CA ARG A 69 -3.39 -6.77 -2.10
C ARG A 69 -2.39 -7.59 -1.31
N LEU A 70 -2.86 -8.54 -0.50
CA LEU A 70 -2.00 -9.51 0.18
C LEU A 70 -1.12 -10.27 -0.81
N GLN A 71 -1.65 -10.68 -1.96
CA GLN A 71 -0.85 -11.34 -3.00
C GLN A 71 0.33 -10.47 -3.48
N VAL A 72 0.08 -9.17 -3.71
CA VAL A 72 1.15 -8.22 -4.08
C VAL A 72 2.16 -8.08 -2.95
N TRP A 73 1.69 -7.81 -1.73
CA TRP A 73 2.56 -7.62 -0.58
C TRP A 73 3.40 -8.84 -0.26
N GLN A 74 2.81 -10.03 -0.34
CA GLN A 74 3.51 -11.30 -0.10
C GLN A 74 4.59 -11.53 -1.15
N ALA A 75 4.31 -11.29 -2.43
CA ALA A 75 5.30 -11.46 -3.49
C ALA A 75 6.47 -10.48 -3.34
N ILE A 76 6.19 -9.20 -3.04
CA ILE A 76 7.25 -8.21 -2.78
C ILE A 76 8.00 -8.56 -1.49
N TRP A 77 7.32 -8.99 -0.44
CA TRP A 77 7.96 -9.44 0.79
C TRP A 77 8.94 -10.58 0.54
N SER A 78 8.52 -11.63 -0.16
CA SER A 78 9.38 -12.78 -0.47
C SER A 78 10.59 -12.40 -1.33
N LEU A 79 10.47 -11.34 -2.13
CA LEU A 79 11.59 -10.82 -2.90
C LEU A 79 12.61 -10.06 -2.05
N LEU A 80 12.14 -9.27 -1.08
CA LEU A 80 13.01 -8.44 -0.23
C LEU A 80 13.56 -9.20 0.99
N LEU A 81 12.79 -10.14 1.52
CA LEU A 81 13.03 -10.85 2.78
C LEU A 81 12.76 -12.37 2.60
N PRO A 82 13.53 -13.06 1.74
CA PRO A 82 13.22 -14.43 1.31
C PRO A 82 13.23 -15.47 2.44
N THR A 83 13.93 -15.18 3.54
CA THR A 83 14.05 -16.06 4.72
C THR A 83 13.05 -15.75 5.82
N HIS A 84 12.25 -14.69 5.70
CA HIS A 84 11.33 -14.24 6.74
C HIS A 84 9.88 -14.59 6.39
N PRO A 85 9.09 -15.10 7.36
CA PRO A 85 7.66 -15.34 7.12
C PRO A 85 6.96 -14.02 6.78
N PHE A 86 6.03 -14.06 5.84
CA PHE A 86 5.24 -12.89 5.47
C PHE A 86 4.34 -12.46 6.63
N ASP A 87 4.46 -11.19 7.02
CA ASP A 87 3.62 -10.58 8.05
C ASP A 87 3.03 -9.24 7.55
N PRO A 88 1.71 -9.17 7.32
CA PRO A 88 1.05 -7.94 6.89
C PRO A 88 1.03 -6.84 7.96
N ASP A 89 1.15 -7.18 9.25
CA ASP A 89 1.22 -6.19 10.32
C ASP A 89 2.54 -5.43 10.28
N ILE A 90 3.66 -6.10 9.98
CA ILE A 90 4.95 -5.43 9.80
C ILE A 90 4.87 -4.41 8.67
N ILE A 91 4.22 -4.75 7.55
CA ILE A 91 3.98 -3.79 6.45
C ILE A 91 3.15 -2.61 6.95
N TRP A 92 2.02 -2.86 7.61
CA TRP A 92 1.11 -1.82 8.09
C TRP A 92 1.80 -0.85 9.06
N TYR A 93 2.50 -1.37 10.05
CA TYR A 93 3.21 -0.55 11.04
C TYR A 93 4.41 0.17 10.42
N SER A 94 5.10 -0.44 9.45
CA SER A 94 6.15 0.25 8.70
C SER A 94 5.61 1.41 7.87
N LEU A 95 4.42 1.26 7.29
CA LEU A 95 3.73 2.34 6.58
C LEU A 95 3.28 3.48 7.50
N LEU A 96 2.81 3.19 8.71
CA LEU A 96 2.29 4.24 9.61
C LEU A 96 3.35 4.86 10.53
N PHE A 97 4.36 4.09 10.91
CA PHE A 97 5.32 4.47 11.96
C PHE A 97 6.78 4.39 11.52
N PHE A 98 7.04 4.07 10.25
CA PHE A 98 8.39 4.00 9.67
C PHE A 98 9.31 3.04 10.40
N HIS A 99 8.77 1.90 10.84
CA HIS A 99 9.58 0.81 11.38
C HIS A 99 10.66 0.40 10.39
N ASN A 100 11.82 0.07 10.95
CA ASN A 100 12.99 -0.36 10.20
C ASN A 100 12.72 -1.69 9.49
N SER A 101 13.58 -2.00 8.51
CA SER A 101 13.58 -3.33 7.88
C SER A 101 13.66 -4.43 8.95
N PRO A 102 12.86 -5.50 8.85
CA PRO A 102 13.00 -6.68 9.70
C PRO A 102 14.40 -7.29 9.65
N ASP A 103 15.08 -7.15 8.51
CA ASP A 103 16.43 -7.63 8.30
C ASP A 103 17.24 -6.61 7.49
N ILE A 104 18.20 -5.97 8.17
CA ILE A 104 19.08 -4.98 7.56
C ILE A 104 20.14 -5.61 6.66
N THR A 105 20.43 -6.91 6.83
CA THR A 105 21.46 -7.61 6.06
C THR A 105 20.98 -7.94 4.64
N THR A 106 19.67 -8.12 4.47
CA THR A 106 19.03 -8.34 3.17
C THR A 106 18.60 -7.04 2.50
N ILE A 107 18.04 -6.09 3.26
CA ILE A 107 17.57 -4.81 2.72
C ILE A 107 17.80 -3.63 3.66
N SER A 108 18.44 -2.58 3.12
CA SER A 108 18.65 -1.34 3.87
C SER A 108 17.32 -0.70 4.31
N HIS A 109 17.29 0.00 5.44
CA HIS A 109 16.08 0.71 5.88
C HIS A 109 15.55 1.68 4.82
N HIS A 110 16.45 2.36 4.10
CA HIS A 110 16.07 3.28 3.04
C HIS A 110 15.36 2.57 1.87
N HIS A 111 15.90 1.44 1.41
CA HIS A 111 15.27 0.65 0.35
C HIS A 111 13.97 0.03 0.83
N TRP A 112 13.91 -0.47 2.06
CA TRP A 112 12.69 -0.96 2.68
C TRP A 112 11.55 0.06 2.57
N HIS A 113 11.77 1.27 3.09
CA HIS A 113 10.74 2.32 3.00
C HIS A 113 10.43 2.70 1.55
N GLN A 114 11.42 2.76 0.66
CA GLN A 114 11.18 3.03 -0.75
C GLN A 114 10.24 1.98 -1.39
N PHE A 115 10.48 0.69 -1.16
CA PHE A 115 9.62 -0.38 -1.69
C PHE A 115 8.21 -0.36 -1.10
N LEU A 116 8.06 -0.05 0.19
CA LEU A 116 6.74 0.14 0.77
C LEU A 116 5.96 1.24 0.06
N GLY A 117 6.59 2.41 -0.14
CA GLY A 117 5.94 3.54 -0.80
C GLY A 117 5.58 3.27 -2.25
N MET A 118 6.48 2.62 -2.99
CA MET A 118 6.25 2.24 -4.39
C MET A 118 5.14 1.20 -4.53
N THR A 119 5.17 0.15 -3.72
CA THR A 119 4.14 -0.90 -3.72
C THR A 119 2.78 -0.33 -3.33
N LEU A 120 2.72 0.50 -2.29
CA LEU A 120 1.51 1.18 -1.86
C LEU A 120 0.93 2.05 -2.99
N HIS A 121 1.79 2.81 -3.68
CA HIS A 121 1.36 3.66 -4.78
C HIS A 121 0.88 2.87 -6.00
N ALA A 122 1.54 1.75 -6.33
CA ALA A 122 1.11 0.89 -7.43
C ALA A 122 -0.25 0.23 -7.13
N ILE A 123 -0.46 -0.24 -5.90
CA ILE A 123 -1.76 -0.76 -5.43
C ILE A 123 -2.84 0.33 -5.52
N TRP A 124 -2.53 1.53 -5.03
CA TRP A 124 -3.43 2.68 -5.07
C TRP A 124 -3.85 3.00 -6.51
N THR A 125 -2.87 3.12 -7.41
CA THR A 125 -3.10 3.48 -8.81
C THR A 125 -3.94 2.42 -9.51
N ALA A 126 -3.60 1.13 -9.34
CA ALA A 126 -4.35 0.03 -9.94
C ALA A 126 -5.77 -0.07 -9.38
N HIS A 127 -5.98 0.25 -8.10
CA HIS A 127 -7.33 0.33 -7.53
C HIS A 127 -8.17 1.40 -8.23
N TRP A 128 -7.66 2.63 -8.32
CA TRP A 128 -8.45 3.73 -8.89
C TRP A 128 -8.63 3.63 -10.40
N ALA A 129 -7.65 3.07 -11.12
CA ALA A 129 -7.82 2.74 -12.54
C ALA A 129 -8.96 1.73 -12.77
N ASN A 130 -9.16 0.79 -11.84
CA ASN A 130 -10.32 -0.11 -11.89
C ASN A 130 -11.64 0.63 -11.65
N ILE A 131 -11.67 1.57 -10.70
CA ILE A 131 -12.90 2.31 -10.35
C ILE A 131 -13.30 3.31 -11.44
N PHE A 132 -12.35 4.07 -11.96
CA PHE A 132 -12.63 5.19 -12.86
C PHE A 132 -12.48 4.81 -14.33
N ASP A 133 -11.54 3.93 -14.65
CA ASP A 133 -11.17 3.60 -16.04
C ASP A 133 -11.52 2.15 -16.42
N ASN A 134 -12.17 1.38 -15.53
CA ASN A 134 -12.50 -0.04 -15.69
C ASN A 134 -11.29 -0.93 -16.03
N VAL A 135 -10.07 -0.54 -15.63
CA VAL A 135 -8.86 -1.35 -15.83
C VAL A 135 -8.77 -2.41 -14.73
N PRO A 136 -8.78 -3.73 -15.05
CA PRO A 136 -8.75 -4.77 -14.03
C PRO A 136 -7.52 -4.69 -13.11
N PHE A 137 -7.73 -4.87 -11.81
CA PHE A 137 -6.62 -4.96 -10.86
C PHE A 137 -5.80 -6.24 -11.11
N SER A 138 -4.56 -6.09 -11.54
CA SER A 138 -3.65 -7.18 -11.87
C SER A 138 -2.46 -7.24 -10.90
N PRO A 139 -2.46 -8.16 -9.92
CA PRO A 139 -1.35 -8.34 -8.98
C PRO A 139 -0.01 -8.59 -9.70
N SER A 140 0.00 -9.42 -10.75
CA SER A 140 1.21 -9.76 -11.49
C SER A 140 1.84 -8.57 -12.19
N TYR A 141 1.04 -7.67 -12.75
CA TYR A 141 1.52 -6.43 -13.37
C TYR A 141 2.14 -5.49 -12.34
N ILE A 142 1.49 -5.34 -11.18
CA ILE A 142 2.00 -4.52 -10.07
C ILE A 142 3.34 -5.08 -9.59
N ILE A 143 3.42 -6.38 -9.33
CA ILE A 143 4.64 -7.06 -8.87
C ILE A 143 5.75 -6.82 -9.89
N LYS A 144 5.51 -7.08 -11.19
CA LYS A 144 6.50 -6.85 -12.25
C LYS A 144 7.01 -5.41 -12.26
N THR A 145 6.11 -4.43 -12.14
CA THR A 145 6.46 -3.00 -12.19
C THR A 145 7.30 -2.58 -10.99
N VAL A 146 6.92 -3.01 -9.78
CA VAL A 146 7.67 -2.69 -8.56
C VAL A 146 9.02 -3.40 -8.58
N SER A 147 9.07 -4.69 -8.95
CA SER A 147 10.31 -5.46 -9.01
C SER A 147 11.28 -4.96 -10.07
N ALA A 148 10.80 -4.41 -11.18
CA ALA A 148 11.68 -3.80 -12.20
C ALA A 148 12.47 -2.59 -11.65
N SER A 149 12.05 -2.01 -10.53
CA SER A 149 12.77 -0.92 -9.87
C SER A 149 13.91 -1.42 -8.94
N LEU A 150 14.08 -2.74 -8.79
CA LEU A 150 15.23 -3.36 -8.11
C LEU A 150 16.43 -3.56 -9.04
N SER A 151 16.23 -3.49 -10.36
CA SER A 151 17.25 -3.72 -11.40
C SER A 151 17.97 -2.42 -11.76
#